data_AF-A0A1C6G171-F1
#
_entry.id   AF-A0A1C6G171-F1
#
_cell.length_a   1.000
_cell.length_b   1.000
_cell.length_c   1.000
_cell.angle_alpha   90.00
_cell.angle_beta   90.00
_cell.angle_gamma   90.00
#
_symmetry.space_group_name_H-M   'P 1'
#
loop_
_entity.id
_entity.type
_entity.pdbx_description
1 polymer ?
#
loop_
_entity_poly.entity_id
_entity_poly.type
_entity_poly.pdbx_seq_one_letter_code
_entity_poly.pdbx_strand_id
1 'polypeptide(L)'
;MKELTKKVVILNNFSSPYVSQAIIILKDYNPKLESRAIADAETIVSRYIERIQKNGQPTKAVRSKSKILKILICLILIASICFAIKYLS
;
A
#
# COMPACT_ATOMS: atom_id res chain seq x y z
N MET A 1 14.75 34.34 -2.58
CA MET A 1 14.09 33.02 -2.52
C MET A 1 14.01 32.49 -3.94
N LYS A 2 14.55 31.30 -4.25
CA LYS A 2 14.25 30.65 -5.54
C LYS A 2 12.78 30.23 -5.49
N GLU A 3 11.93 30.78 -6.34
CA GLU A 3 10.58 30.27 -6.53
C GLU A 3 10.70 28.80 -7.00
N LEU A 4 10.48 27.85 -6.09
CA LEU A 4 10.24 26.46 -6.49
C LEU A 4 8.83 26.41 -7.09
N THR A 5 8.73 26.73 -8.38
CA THR A 5 7.52 26.45 -9.16
C THR A 5 7.35 24.93 -9.23
N LYS A 6 6.46 24.40 -8.39
CA LYS A 6 6.11 22.98 -8.43
C LYS A 6 5.13 22.77 -9.58
N LYS A 7 5.50 21.93 -10.56
CA LYS A 7 4.58 21.53 -11.64
C LYS A 7 3.96 20.18 -11.30
N VAL A 8 2.66 20.05 -11.55
CA VAL A 8 1.93 18.79 -11.40
C VAL A 8 1.68 18.20 -12.78
N VAL A 9 2.05 16.93 -12.97
CA VAL A 9 1.74 16.14 -14.17
C VAL A 9 0.70 15.11 -13.78
N ILE A 10 -0.41 15.09 -14.51
CA ILE A 10 -1.52 14.17 -14.30
C ILE A 10 -1.53 13.19 -15.46
N LEU A 11 -1.35 11.91 -15.15
CA LEU A 11 -1.45 10.83 -16.12
C LEU A 11 -2.71 10.02 -15.82
N ASN A 12 -3.61 9.92 -16.79
CA ASN A 12 -4.89 9.21 -16.69
C ASN A 12 -5.17 8.33 -17.92
N ASN A 13 -4.28 8.31 -18.91
CA ASN A 13 -4.45 7.55 -20.15
C ASN A 13 -3.72 6.20 -20.09
N PHE A 14 -4.01 5.40 -19.07
CA PHE A 14 -3.48 4.04 -18.95
C PHE A 14 -4.58 3.09 -18.48
N SER A 15 -4.50 1.84 -18.91
CA SER A 15 -5.45 0.80 -18.55
C SER A 15 -4.89 -0.07 -17.44
N SER A 16 -5.47 0.03 -16.25
CA SER A 16 -5.13 -0.82 -15.11
C SER A 16 -6.37 -1.06 -14.25
N PRO A 17 -6.63 -2.31 -13.81
CA PRO A 17 -7.73 -2.61 -12.89
C PRO A 17 -7.49 -2.05 -11.47
N TYR A 18 -6.28 -1.58 -11.17
CA TYR A 18 -5.89 -1.11 -9.84
C TYR A 18 -5.51 0.37 -9.78
N VAL A 19 -5.27 1.02 -10.92
CA VAL A 19 -4.77 2.39 -10.99
C VAL A 19 -5.53 3.15 -12.07
N SER A 20 -6.30 4.15 -11.70
CA SER A 20 -7.06 5.01 -12.63
C SER A 20 -6.36 6.32 -12.98
N GLN A 21 -5.50 6.80 -12.09
CA GLN A 21 -4.80 8.07 -12.25
C GLN A 21 -3.49 8.09 -11.45
N ALA A 22 -2.50 8.79 -11.99
CA ALA A 22 -1.22 9.03 -11.35
C ALA A 22 -0.92 10.53 -11.38
N ILE A 23 -0.60 11.08 -10.21
CA ILE A 23 -0.28 12.50 -10.02
C ILE A 23 1.19 12.57 -9.63
N ILE A 24 2.01 13.17 -10.50
CA ILE A 24 3.44 13.39 -10.28
C ILE A 24 3.67 14.86 -9.95
N ILE A 25 4.39 15.13 -8.86
CA ILE A 25 4.79 16.49 -8.47
C ILE A 25 6.27 16.67 -8.79
N LEU A 26 6.57 17.55 -9.73
CA LEU A 26 7.93 17.95 -10.09
C LEU A 26 8.38 19.05 -9.12
N LYS A 27 9.27 18.69 -8.20
CA LYS A 27 9.78 19.60 -7.16
C LYS A 27 10.67 20.70 -7.75
N ASP A 28 11.61 20.33 -8.61
CA ASP A 28 12.56 21.25 -9.26
C ASP A 28 12.24 21.32 -10.76
N TYR A 29 11.09 21.90 -11.10
CA TYR A 29 10.63 21.95 -12.48
C TYR A 29 11.56 22.80 -13.35
N ASN A 30 11.97 22.23 -14.49
CA ASN A 30 12.69 22.92 -15.54
C ASN A 30 11.89 22.81 -16.85
N PRO A 31 11.38 23.93 -17.41
CA PRO A 31 10.60 23.91 -18.65
C PRO A 31 11.34 23.26 -19.82
N LYS A 32 12.67 23.39 -19.89
CA LYS A 32 13.49 22.80 -20.96
C LYS A 32 13.50 21.28 -20.94
N LEU A 33 13.19 20.67 -19.79
CA LEU A 33 13.19 19.21 -19.59
C LEU A 33 11.77 18.65 -19.42
N GLU A 34 10.74 19.44 -19.69
CA GLU A 34 9.35 19.04 -19.45
C GLU A 34 8.97 17.76 -20.17
N SER A 35 9.24 17.66 -21.47
CA SER A 35 8.93 16.47 -22.27
C SER A 35 9.61 15.22 -21.70
N ARG A 36 10.89 15.35 -21.28
CA ARG A 36 11.63 14.26 -20.64
C ARG A 36 11.05 13.89 -19.28
N ALA A 37 10.67 14.87 -18.46
CA ALA A 37 10.08 14.63 -17.15
C ALA A 37 8.71 13.92 -17.25
N ILE A 38 7.91 14.25 -18.27
CA ILE A 38 6.65 13.57 -18.56
C ILE A 38 6.91 12.13 -19.00
N ALA A 39 7.84 11.90 -19.93
CA ALA A 39 8.19 10.56 -20.39
C ALA A 39 8.76 9.67 -19.26
N ASP A 40 9.58 10.24 -18.38
CA ASP A 40 10.09 9.54 -17.20
C ASP A 40 8.95 9.19 -16.24
N ALA A 41 8.00 10.10 -16.03
CA ALA A 41 6.81 9.85 -15.22
C ALA A 41 5.93 8.73 -15.78
N GLU A 42 5.68 8.73 -17.09
CA GLU A 42 4.94 7.67 -17.80
C GLU A 42 5.65 6.32 -17.66
N THR A 43 6.97 6.29 -17.78
CA THR A 43 7.78 5.09 -17.60
C THR A 43 7.69 4.55 -16.18
N ILE A 44 7.75 5.43 -15.17
CA ILE A 44 7.62 5.04 -13.75
C ILE A 44 6.26 4.42 -13.49
N VAL A 45 5.18 5.05 -13.97
CA VAL A 45 3.80 4.56 -13.79
C VAL A 45 3.60 3.24 -14.52
N SER A 46 4.08 3.12 -15.76
CA SER A 46 4.00 1.88 -16.54
C SER A 46 4.71 0.72 -15.83
N ARG A 47 5.93 0.93 -15.34
CA ARG A 47 6.67 -0.07 -14.54
C ARG A 47 5.97 -0.44 -13.24
N TYR A 48 5.22 0.48 -12.64
CA TYR A 48 4.43 0.17 -11.44
C TYR A 48 3.23 -0.72 -11.79
N ILE A 49 2.48 -0.38 -12.85
CA ILE A 49 1.35 -1.17 -13.33
C ILE A 49 1.80 -2.58 -13.73
N GLU A 50 2.88 -2.70 -14.50
CA GLU A 50 3.44 -4.02 -14.88
C GLU A 50 3.81 -4.87 -13.67
N ARG A 51 4.42 -4.27 -12.63
CA ARG A 51 4.77 -4.99 -11.41
C ARG A 51 3.54 -5.51 -10.67
N ILE A 52 2.47 -4.73 -10.61
CA ILE A 52 1.21 -5.17 -9.99
C ILE A 52 0.55 -6.28 -10.83
N GLN A 53 0.59 -6.18 -12.15
CA GLN A 53 0.01 -7.21 -13.02
C GLN A 53 0.78 -8.53 -12.92
N LYS A 54 2.13 -8.49 -12.94
CA LYS A 54 2.98 -9.70 -12.88
C LYS A 54 3.00 -10.36 -11.50
N ASN A 55 3.07 -9.55 -10.43
CA ASN A 55 3.29 -10.07 -9.07
C ASN A 55 2.04 -10.01 -8.19
N GLY A 56 0.90 -9.57 -8.74
CA GLY A 56 -0.29 -9.22 -7.96
C GLY A 56 -0.11 -7.93 -7.15
N GLN A 57 -1.14 -7.53 -6.40
CA GLN A 57 -0.96 -6.50 -5.40
C GLN A 57 0.09 -6.95 -4.37
N PRO A 58 1.02 -6.09 -3.95
CA PRO A 58 1.85 -6.41 -2.80
C PRO A 58 0.87 -6.73 -1.66
N THR A 59 0.90 -7.97 -1.20
CA THR A 59 0.20 -8.39 0.00
C THR A 59 0.79 -7.54 1.11
N LYS A 60 0.16 -6.38 1.39
CA LYS A 60 0.37 -5.69 2.65
C LYS A 60 0.19 -6.79 3.67
N ALA A 61 1.25 -7.12 4.40
CA ALA A 61 1.16 -8.06 5.48
C ALA A 61 0.14 -7.45 6.45
N VAL A 62 -1.14 -7.81 6.29
CA VAL A 62 -2.19 -7.52 7.22
C VAL A 62 -1.73 -8.27 8.45
N ARG A 63 -1.05 -7.55 9.36
CA ARG A 63 -0.55 -8.09 10.61
C ARG A 63 -1.73 -8.79 11.24
N SER A 64 -1.75 -10.12 11.17
CA SER A 64 -2.93 -10.92 11.48
C SER A 64 -3.10 -10.93 13.00
N LYS A 65 -3.62 -9.83 13.56
CA LYS A 65 -3.99 -9.73 14.98
C LYS A 65 -4.96 -10.85 15.38
N SER A 66 -5.69 -11.40 14.40
CA SER A 66 -6.62 -12.53 14.54
C SER A 66 -6.02 -13.78 15.19
N LYS A 67 -4.76 -14.16 14.89
CA LYS A 67 -4.19 -15.41 15.43
C LYS A 67 -3.94 -15.35 16.94
N ILE A 68 -3.46 -14.20 17.43
CA ILE A 68 -3.17 -13.98 18.86
C ILE A 68 -4.46 -13.90 19.67
N LEU A 69 -5.50 -13.24 19.14
CA LEU A 69 -6.80 -13.14 19.80
C LEU A 69 -7.46 -14.51 19.99
N LYS A 70 -7.37 -15.40 18.98
CA LYS A 70 -7.88 -16.78 19.09
C LYS A 70 -7.16 -17.60 20.16
N ILE A 71 -5.83 -17.46 20.27
CA ILE A 71 -5.04 -18.14 21.29
C ILE A 71 -5.43 -17.65 22.70
N LEU A 72 -5.60 -16.33 22.87
CA LEU A 72 -5.98 -15.76 24.16
C LEU A 72 -7.36 -16.25 24.62
N ILE A 73 -8.34 -16.33 23.72
CA ILE A 73 -9.68 -16.85 24.04
C ILE A 73 -9.63 -18.33 24.45
N CYS A 74 -8.86 -19.17 23.74
CA CYS A 74 -8.69 -20.57 24.12
C CYS A 74 -8.07 -20.73 25.52
N LEU A 75 -7.06 -19.93 25.87
CA LEU A 75 -6.42 -20.00 27.19
C LEU A 75 -7.40 -19.67 28.33
N ILE A 76 -8.27 -18.68 28.14
CA ILE A 76 -9.28 -18.30 29.14
C ILE A 76 -10.31 -19.41 29.34
N LEU A 77 -10.76 -20.05 28.26
CA LEU A 77 -11.70 -21.18 28.32
C LEU A 77 -11.11 -22.39 29.06
N ILE A 78 -9.86 -22.74 28.78
CA ILE A 78 -9.18 -23.86 29.46
C ILE A 78 -9.03 -23.54 30.96
N ALA A 79 -8.63 -22.31 31.30
CA ALA A 79 -8.49 -21.89 32.69
C ALA A 79 -9.82 -21.94 33.46
N SER A 80 -10.95 -21.55 32.85
CA SER A 80 -12.25 -21.60 33.53
C SER A 80 -12.73 -23.03 33.78
N ILE A 81 -12.50 -23.94 32.83
CA ILE A 81 -12.84 -25.36 32.98
C ILE A 81 -11.97 -26.00 34.08
N CYS A 82 -10.66 -25.76 34.08
CA CYS A 82 -9.78 -26.25 35.15
C CYS A 82 -10.17 -25.70 36.53
N PHE A 83 -10.58 -24.43 36.61
CA PHE A 83 -11.04 -23.84 37.87
C PHE A 83 -12.34 -24.47 38.35
N ALA A 84 -13.31 -24.70 37.45
CA ALA A 84 -14.57 -25.36 37.79
C ALA A 84 -14.34 -26.80 38.28
N ILE A 85 -13.49 -27.58 37.63
CA ILE A 85 -13.18 -28.96 38.06
C ILE A 85 -12.54 -28.97 39.45
N LYS A 86 -11.65 -28.01 39.76
CA LYS A 86 -10.95 -27.95 41.05
C LYS A 86 -11.81 -27.49 42.23
N TYR A 87 -12.85 -26.70 41.97
CA TYR A 87 -13.76 -26.18 43.03
C TYR A 87 -15.08 -26.95 43.14
N LEU A 88 -15.43 -27.76 42.14
CA LEU A 88 -16.63 -28.61 42.13
C LEU A 88 -16.33 -30.08 42.51
N SER A 89 -15.05 -30.47 42.54
CA SER A 89 -14.57 -31.73 43.13
C SER A 89 -14.13 -31.53 44.57
#